data_AF-A0A3S5YBI0-F1
#
_entry.id   AF-A0A3S5YBI0-F1
#
_cell.length_a   1.000
_cell.length_b   1.000
_cell.length_c   1.000
_cell.angle_alpha   90.00
_cell.angle_beta   90.00
_cell.angle_gamma   90.00
#
_symmetry.space_group_name_H-M   'P 1'
#
loop_
_entity.id
_entity.type
_entity.pdbx_description
1 polymer ?
#
loop_
_entity_poly.entity_id
_entity_poly.type
_entity_poly.pdbx_seq_one_letter_code
_entity_poly.pdbx_strand_id
1 'polypeptide(L)'
;MRIRHLIAAVPVALLVLTGCSDGGDSDPKDTKNDAGETTITAEAGADAQETAVSVMCAQVVAYLDATQQQAESTGQPFDRDAKGAEFLDMLKANGGTVVAAYNQQAVAAGEPTLDPATATWEDVPAEARELIEQSVQSGISGSC
;
A
#
# COMPACT_ATOMS: atom_id res chain seq x y z
N MET A 1 -41.91 25.64 -3.68
CA MET A 1 -40.77 26.48 -4.14
C MET A 1 -39.61 25.55 -4.48
N ARG A 2 -39.10 25.61 -5.72
CA ARG A 2 -37.97 24.81 -6.21
C ARG A 2 -36.68 25.54 -5.85
N ILE A 3 -35.88 24.98 -4.95
CA ILE A 3 -34.57 25.53 -4.60
C ILE A 3 -33.53 24.79 -5.44
N ARG A 4 -32.97 25.51 -6.41
CA ARG A 4 -31.84 25.09 -7.25
C ARG A 4 -30.56 25.34 -6.43
N HIS A 5 -29.80 24.30 -6.12
CA HIS A 5 -28.44 24.45 -5.64
C HIS A 5 -27.49 24.01 -6.75
N LEU A 6 -27.05 25.01 -7.50
CA LEU A 6 -25.83 24.97 -8.29
C LEU A 6 -24.66 24.86 -7.31
N ILE A 7 -23.90 23.77 -7.36
CA ILE A 7 -22.57 23.72 -6.74
C ILE A 7 -21.56 23.56 -7.88
N ALA A 8 -20.71 24.57 -7.94
CA ALA A 8 -19.70 24.80 -8.94
C ALA A 8 -18.63 23.69 -8.93
N ALA A 9 -18.24 23.26 -10.13
CA ALA A 9 -17.03 22.48 -10.35
C ALA A 9 -15.81 23.32 -9.97
N VAL A 10 -15.06 22.88 -8.96
CA VAL A 10 -13.73 23.42 -8.65
C VAL A 10 -12.70 22.55 -9.37
N PRO A 11 -11.92 23.09 -10.32
CA PRO A 11 -10.78 22.37 -10.86
C PRO A 11 -9.67 22.37 -9.81
N VAL A 12 -9.37 21.20 -9.23
CA VAL A 12 -8.16 21.03 -8.41
C VAL A 12 -6.97 21.05 -9.37
N ALA A 13 -6.27 22.17 -9.34
CA ALA A 13 -5.04 22.41 -10.05
C ALA A 13 -3.90 21.53 -9.49
N LEU A 14 -3.19 20.87 -10.42
CA LEU A 14 -1.75 20.60 -10.43
C LEU A 14 -1.05 20.52 -9.06
N LEU A 15 -0.90 19.28 -8.57
CA LEU A 15 0.16 18.93 -7.62
C LEU A 15 1.51 19.06 -8.32
N VAL A 16 2.14 20.23 -8.17
CA VAL A 16 3.56 20.42 -8.45
C VAL A 16 4.33 19.71 -7.34
N LEU A 17 5.03 18.62 -7.69
CA LEU A 17 6.08 18.06 -6.86
C LEU A 17 7.21 19.08 -6.73
N THR A 18 7.17 19.93 -5.71
CA THR A 18 8.36 20.58 -5.17
C THR A 18 8.90 19.69 -4.05
N GLY A 19 9.92 18.91 -4.39
CA GLY A 19 10.69 18.16 -3.40
C GLY A 19 11.31 19.10 -2.38
N CYS A 20 11.23 18.69 -1.12
CA CYS A 20 12.04 19.21 -0.03
C CYS A 20 13.50 18.81 -0.30
N SER A 21 14.36 19.80 -0.56
CA SER A 21 15.79 19.69 -0.24
C SER A 21 16.20 20.98 0.45
N ASP A 22 16.49 20.85 1.74
CA ASP A 22 17.03 21.90 2.59
C ASP A 22 18.52 22.11 2.30
N GLY A 23 18.96 23.37 2.25
CA GLY A 23 20.35 23.80 2.49
C GLY A 23 21.32 23.89 1.31
N GLY A 24 21.70 25.12 0.91
CA GLY A 24 22.97 25.34 0.19
C GLY A 24 23.05 26.61 -0.66
N ASP A 25 23.42 27.73 -0.04
CA ASP A 25 23.90 28.95 -0.71
C ASP A 25 25.28 28.68 -1.36
N SER A 26 25.41 28.78 -2.69
CA SER A 26 26.58 29.31 -3.44
C SER A 26 26.60 28.83 -4.91
N ASP A 27 26.78 29.81 -5.80
CA ASP A 27 26.89 29.80 -7.28
C ASP A 27 28.07 28.94 -7.86
N PRO A 28 28.23 28.81 -9.20
CA PRO A 28 28.40 27.56 -9.92
C PRO A 28 29.82 27.33 -10.47
N LYS A 29 30.18 26.07 -10.76
CA LYS A 29 30.98 25.68 -11.94
C LYS A 29 31.38 24.20 -11.90
N ASP A 30 31.37 23.63 -13.10
CA ASP A 30 32.11 22.43 -13.50
C ASP A 30 31.85 21.16 -12.68
N THR A 31 31.23 20.15 -13.28
CA THR A 31 31.89 18.83 -13.42
C THR A 31 31.14 18.01 -14.47
N LYS A 32 31.96 17.40 -15.33
CA LYS A 32 31.64 16.45 -16.41
C LYS A 32 30.65 15.38 -15.94
N ASN A 33 29.65 15.09 -16.79
CA ASN A 33 28.87 13.85 -16.70
C ASN A 33 29.81 12.67 -17.02
N ASP A 34 30.41 12.12 -15.98
CA ASP A 34 30.97 10.78 -15.99
C ASP A 34 29.81 9.78 -15.89
N ALA A 35 29.92 8.71 -16.66
CA ALA A 35 28.89 7.70 -16.82
C ALA A 35 28.71 6.93 -15.50
N GLY A 36 27.73 7.34 -14.72
CA GLY A 36 27.26 6.57 -13.57
C GLY A 36 26.44 5.38 -14.06
N GLU A 37 27.10 4.24 -14.23
CA GLU A 37 26.47 2.93 -14.12
C GLU A 37 25.86 2.85 -12.71
N THR A 38 24.60 3.29 -12.60
CA THR A 38 23.79 3.04 -11.40
C THR A 38 23.42 1.57 -11.43
N THR A 39 24.27 0.76 -10.81
CA THR A 39 23.86 -0.52 -10.25
C THR A 39 22.63 -0.24 -9.39
N ILE A 40 21.44 -0.53 -9.92
CA ILE A 40 20.23 -0.67 -9.12
C ILE A 40 20.40 -2.00 -8.40
N THR A 41 21.14 -1.95 -7.29
CA THR A 41 21.36 -3.07 -6.38
C THR A 41 20.04 -3.35 -5.68
N ALA A 42 19.72 -4.63 -5.49
CA ALA A 42 18.49 -5.20 -4.94
C ALA A 42 17.99 -4.64 -3.59
N GLU A 43 18.70 -3.67 -2.99
CA GLU A 43 18.38 -2.99 -1.73
C GLU A 43 17.09 -2.14 -1.85
N ALA A 44 16.85 -1.49 -3.00
CA ALA A 44 15.63 -0.71 -3.21
C ALA A 44 14.34 -1.54 -3.23
N GLY A 45 14.44 -2.84 -3.57
CA GLY A 45 13.31 -3.76 -3.58
C GLY A 45 12.88 -4.21 -2.18
N ALA A 46 13.86 -4.45 -1.29
CA ALA A 46 13.60 -4.84 0.09
C ALA A 46 12.90 -3.71 0.88
N ASP A 47 13.39 -2.47 0.75
CA ASP A 47 12.79 -1.31 1.40
C ASP A 47 11.36 -1.03 0.91
N ALA A 48 11.10 -1.23 -0.38
CA ALA A 48 9.76 -1.09 -0.96
C ALA A 48 8.78 -2.16 -0.48
N GLN A 49 9.27 -3.40 -0.33
CA GLN A 49 8.48 -4.52 0.19
C GLN A 49 8.18 -4.36 1.69
N GLU A 50 9.17 -3.96 2.49
CA GLU A 50 9.00 -3.67 3.92
C GLU A 50 8.05 -2.48 4.14
N THR A 51 8.15 -1.45 3.30
CA THR A 51 7.19 -0.33 3.30
C THR A 51 5.78 -0.81 2.97
N ALA A 52 5.60 -1.66 1.95
CA ALA A 52 4.28 -2.18 1.59
C ALA A 52 3.70 -3.08 2.69
N VAL A 53 4.52 -3.92 3.32
CA VAL A 53 4.15 -4.76 4.47
C VAL A 53 3.71 -3.90 5.65
N SER A 54 4.46 -2.86 6.01
CA SER A 54 4.10 -1.95 7.10
C SER A 54 2.80 -1.18 6.83
N VAL A 55 2.57 -0.71 5.60
CA VAL A 55 1.32 -0.07 5.19
C VAL A 55 0.14 -1.05 5.30
N MET A 56 0.34 -2.29 4.87
CA MET A 56 -0.69 -3.32 4.96
C MET A 56 -1.01 -3.67 6.41
N CYS A 57 0.01 -3.78 7.27
CA CYS A 57 -0.13 -3.99 8.70
C CYS A 57 -0.95 -2.85 9.35
N ALA A 58 -0.62 -1.60 9.03
CA ALA A 58 -1.34 -0.43 9.53
C ALA A 58 -2.80 -0.40 9.07
N GLN A 59 -3.09 -0.82 7.83
CA GLN A 59 -4.47 -0.94 7.33
C GLN A 59 -5.27 -2.02 8.07
N VAL A 60 -4.65 -3.18 8.34
CA VAL A 60 -5.28 -4.25 9.13
C VAL A 60 -5.60 -3.76 10.53
N VAL A 61 -4.64 -3.13 11.21
CA VAL A 61 -4.84 -2.56 12.55
C VAL A 61 -5.96 -1.54 12.54
N ALA A 62 -5.94 -0.58 11.60
CA ALA A 62 -6.97 0.45 11.51
C ALA A 62 -8.37 -0.14 11.26
N TYR A 63 -8.47 -1.18 10.42
CA TYR A 63 -9.72 -1.91 10.20
C TYR A 63 -10.21 -2.59 11.48
N LEU A 64 -9.33 -3.34 12.15
CA LEU A 64 -9.66 -4.06 13.39
C LEU A 64 -10.09 -3.08 14.48
N ASP A 65 -9.37 -1.99 14.67
CA ASP A 65 -9.68 -0.98 15.70
C ASP A 65 -11.01 -0.28 15.43
N ALA A 66 -11.32 0.03 14.16
CA ALA A 66 -12.60 0.59 13.78
C ALA A 66 -13.76 -0.39 14.06
N THR A 67 -13.58 -1.67 13.72
CA THR A 67 -14.59 -2.70 13.99
C THR A 67 -14.76 -2.98 15.48
N GLN A 68 -13.70 -2.90 16.26
CA GLN A 68 -13.74 -2.99 17.71
C GLN A 68 -14.52 -1.83 18.32
N GLN A 69 -14.20 -0.58 17.95
CA GLN A 69 -14.94 0.60 18.43
C GLN A 69 -16.43 0.53 18.09
N GLN A 70 -16.77 0.02 16.90
CA GLN A 70 -18.15 -0.20 16.52
C GLN A 70 -18.83 -1.26 17.42
N ALA A 71 -18.17 -2.39 17.69
CA ALA A 71 -18.69 -3.42 18.58
C ALA A 71 -18.90 -2.88 20.01
N GLU A 72 -17.94 -2.13 20.54
CA GLU A 72 -18.02 -1.47 21.85
C GLU A 72 -19.20 -0.48 21.93
N SER A 73 -19.40 0.34 20.88
CA SER A 73 -20.51 1.31 20.82
C SER A 73 -21.90 0.66 20.80
N THR A 74 -21.98 -0.62 20.40
CA THR A 74 -23.22 -1.40 20.29
C THR A 74 -23.35 -2.48 21.36
N GLY A 75 -22.38 -2.59 22.28
CA GLY A 75 -22.33 -3.61 23.33
C GLY A 75 -22.16 -5.04 22.82
N GLN A 76 -21.64 -5.21 21.59
CA GLN A 76 -21.38 -6.52 20.99
C GLN A 76 -20.00 -7.06 21.40
N PRO A 77 -19.83 -8.38 21.53
CA PRO A 77 -18.51 -8.98 21.71
C PRO A 77 -17.65 -8.74 20.46
N PHE A 78 -16.34 -8.59 20.67
CA PHE A 78 -15.36 -8.45 19.60
C PHE A 78 -14.32 -9.56 19.69
N ASP A 79 -14.13 -10.26 18.58
CA ASP A 79 -13.08 -11.27 18.40
C ASP A 79 -12.13 -10.76 17.31
N ARG A 80 -10.95 -10.34 17.73
CA ARG A 80 -9.95 -9.74 16.85
C ARG A 80 -9.37 -10.76 15.86
N ASP A 81 -9.16 -11.99 16.31
CA ASP A 81 -8.62 -13.06 15.48
C ASP A 81 -9.63 -13.44 14.39
N ALA A 82 -10.90 -13.59 14.76
CA ALA A 82 -11.97 -13.87 13.80
C ALA A 82 -12.12 -12.73 12.77
N LYS A 83 -12.06 -11.48 13.21
CA LYS A 83 -12.15 -10.32 12.31
C LYS A 83 -10.94 -10.16 11.40
N GLY A 84 -9.77 -10.54 11.86
CA GLY A 84 -8.57 -10.59 11.03
C GLY A 84 -8.61 -11.70 9.99
N ALA A 85 -9.13 -12.88 10.34
CA ALA A 85 -9.39 -13.96 9.40
C ALA A 85 -10.41 -13.54 8.32
N GLU A 86 -11.52 -12.90 8.73
CA GLU A 86 -12.49 -12.32 7.79
C GLU A 86 -11.84 -11.30 6.84
N PHE A 87 -10.92 -10.46 7.33
CA PHE A 87 -10.19 -9.52 6.50
C PHE A 87 -9.31 -10.22 5.46
N LEU A 88 -8.57 -11.25 5.87
CA LEU A 88 -7.75 -12.05 4.95
C LEU A 88 -8.62 -12.77 3.90
N ASP A 89 -9.76 -13.33 4.30
CA ASP A 89 -10.68 -13.97 3.39
C ASP A 89 -11.28 -12.98 2.38
N MET A 90 -11.59 -11.75 2.81
CA MET A 90 -11.98 -10.68 1.90
C MET A 90 -10.87 -10.33 0.91
N LEU A 91 -9.61 -10.27 1.33
CA LEU A 91 -8.48 -10.03 0.43
C LEU A 91 -8.33 -11.15 -0.60
N LYS A 92 -8.40 -12.40 -0.16
CA LYS A 92 -8.33 -13.59 -1.03
C LYS A 92 -9.48 -13.62 -2.04
N ALA A 93 -10.70 -13.32 -1.58
CA ALA A 93 -11.88 -13.24 -2.44
C ALA A 93 -11.79 -12.08 -3.45
N ASN A 94 -11.13 -10.98 -3.08
CA ASN A 94 -10.86 -9.84 -3.96
C ASN A 94 -9.44 -9.92 -4.56
N GLY A 95 -9.09 -11.09 -5.10
CA GLY A 95 -7.75 -11.37 -5.64
C GLY A 95 -7.23 -10.31 -6.62
N GLY A 96 -8.10 -9.65 -7.38
CA GLY A 96 -7.73 -8.55 -8.27
C GLY A 96 -7.02 -7.37 -7.58
N THR A 97 -7.40 -7.04 -6.34
CA THR A 97 -6.72 -5.98 -5.56
C THR A 97 -5.31 -6.43 -5.15
N VAL A 98 -5.16 -7.69 -4.76
CA VAL A 98 -3.85 -8.25 -4.40
C VAL A 98 -2.95 -8.36 -5.63
N VAL A 99 -3.48 -8.82 -6.76
CA VAL A 99 -2.78 -8.87 -8.05
C VAL A 99 -2.32 -7.48 -8.48
N ALA A 100 -3.17 -6.45 -8.32
CA ALA A 100 -2.78 -5.08 -8.64
C ALA A 100 -1.63 -4.59 -7.74
N ALA A 101 -1.67 -4.88 -6.44
CA ALA A 101 -0.59 -4.54 -5.51
C ALA A 101 0.71 -5.29 -5.84
N TYR A 102 0.62 -6.60 -6.14
CA TYR A 102 1.76 -7.40 -6.59
C TYR A 102 2.38 -6.82 -7.86
N ASN A 103 1.57 -6.49 -8.87
CA ASN A 103 2.06 -5.95 -10.13
C ASN A 103 2.83 -4.63 -9.97
N GLN A 104 2.44 -3.78 -9.01
CA GLN A 104 3.19 -2.55 -8.71
C GLN A 104 4.58 -2.87 -8.16
N GLN A 105 4.69 -3.86 -7.28
CA GLN A 105 5.98 -4.32 -6.75
C GLN A 105 6.81 -5.02 -7.82
N ALA A 106 6.19 -5.88 -8.62
CA ALA A 106 6.85 -6.61 -9.69
C ALA A 106 7.47 -5.66 -10.72
N VAL A 107 6.74 -4.60 -11.12
CA VAL A 107 7.29 -3.55 -11.99
C VAL A 107 8.50 -2.85 -11.38
N ALA A 108 8.46 -2.53 -10.08
CA ALA A 108 9.57 -1.89 -9.38
C ALA A 108 10.80 -2.81 -9.25
N ALA A 109 10.57 -4.12 -9.11
CA ALA A 109 11.60 -5.15 -8.98
C ALA A 109 12.11 -5.71 -10.32
N GLY A 110 11.47 -5.35 -11.45
CA GLY A 110 11.78 -5.93 -12.76
C GLY A 110 11.30 -7.38 -12.93
N GLU A 111 10.31 -7.79 -12.13
CA GLU A 111 9.69 -9.11 -12.17
C GLU A 111 8.49 -9.17 -13.13
N PRO A 112 8.08 -10.38 -13.57
CA PRO A 112 6.89 -10.56 -14.39
C PRO A 112 5.62 -10.12 -13.65
N THR A 113 4.75 -9.39 -14.35
CA THR A 113 3.42 -9.07 -13.86
C THR A 113 2.42 -10.17 -14.18
N LEU A 114 1.36 -10.26 -13.38
CA LEU A 114 0.20 -11.11 -13.61
C LEU A 114 -0.87 -10.35 -14.41
N ASP A 115 -1.68 -11.07 -15.18
CA ASP A 115 -2.81 -10.46 -15.90
C ASP A 115 -3.93 -10.07 -14.91
N PRO A 116 -4.23 -8.77 -14.72
CA PRO A 116 -5.24 -8.33 -13.77
C PRO A 116 -6.68 -8.76 -14.16
N ALA A 117 -6.92 -9.18 -15.40
CA ALA A 117 -8.23 -9.61 -15.86
C ALA A 117 -8.56 -11.06 -15.48
N THR A 118 -7.54 -11.89 -15.24
CA THR A 118 -7.73 -13.33 -15.02
C THR A 118 -7.03 -13.87 -13.78
N ALA A 119 -5.99 -13.20 -13.30
CA ALA A 119 -5.21 -13.67 -12.17
C ALA A 119 -6.01 -13.58 -10.87
N THR A 120 -5.88 -14.61 -10.04
CA THR A 120 -6.49 -14.70 -8.71
C THR A 120 -5.42 -14.66 -7.62
N TRP A 121 -5.86 -14.79 -6.36
CA TRP A 121 -4.95 -14.91 -5.22
C TRP A 121 -3.92 -16.02 -5.45
N GLU A 122 -4.34 -17.17 -5.96
CA GLU A 122 -3.52 -18.36 -6.16
C GLU A 122 -2.40 -18.17 -7.19
N ASP A 123 -2.56 -17.23 -8.13
CA ASP A 123 -1.55 -16.90 -9.14
C ASP A 123 -0.45 -15.99 -8.58
N VAL A 124 -0.69 -15.35 -7.44
CA VAL A 124 0.32 -14.55 -6.74
C VAL A 124 1.41 -15.50 -6.20
N PRO A 125 2.71 -15.17 -6.39
CA PRO A 125 3.81 -15.98 -5.87
C PRO A 125 3.63 -16.31 -4.38
N ALA A 126 4.02 -17.53 -4.00
CA ALA A 126 3.80 -18.04 -2.65
C ALA A 126 4.45 -17.14 -1.60
N GLU A 127 5.65 -16.63 -1.88
CA GLU A 127 6.42 -15.74 -1.02
C GLU A 127 5.66 -14.43 -0.75
N ALA A 128 5.05 -13.83 -1.78
CA ALA A 128 4.24 -12.62 -1.63
C ALA A 128 2.94 -12.90 -0.85
N ARG A 129 2.30 -14.05 -1.08
CA ARG A 129 1.13 -14.46 -0.31
C ARG A 129 1.46 -14.67 1.17
N GLU A 130 2.56 -15.35 1.47
CA GLU A 130 3.02 -15.59 2.85
C GLU A 130 3.31 -14.27 3.58
N LEU A 131 3.93 -13.30 2.91
CA LEU A 131 4.16 -11.98 3.49
C LEU A 131 2.86 -11.24 3.78
N ILE A 132 1.86 -11.33 2.90
CA ILE A 132 0.54 -10.75 3.14
C ILE A 132 -0.13 -11.43 4.34
N GLU A 133 -0.14 -12.76 4.38
CA GLU A 133 -0.72 -13.52 5.49
C GLU A 133 -0.03 -13.19 6.82
N GLN A 134 1.30 -13.08 6.82
CA GLN A 134 2.08 -12.68 7.97
C GLN A 134 1.78 -11.23 8.39
N SER A 135 1.62 -10.31 7.43
CA SER A 135 1.26 -8.90 7.71
C SER A 135 -0.11 -8.81 8.38
N VAL A 136 -1.08 -9.60 7.92
CA VAL A 136 -2.40 -9.67 8.56
C VAL A 136 -2.28 -10.24 9.96
N GLN A 137 -1.53 -11.33 10.16
CA GLN A 137 -1.31 -11.90 11.49
C GLN A 137 -0.62 -10.92 12.44
N SER A 138 0.39 -10.18 11.99
CA SER A 138 1.03 -9.12 12.77
C SER A 138 0.06 -7.99 13.12
N GLY A 139 -0.86 -7.64 12.21
CA GLY A 139 -1.92 -6.65 12.49
C GLY A 139 -2.96 -7.14 13.49
N ILE A 140 -3.26 -8.44 13.49
CA ILE A 140 -4.13 -9.09 14.47
C ILE A 140 -3.49 -9.04 15.85
N SER A 141 -2.23 -9.48 15.98
CA SER A 141 -1.48 -9.49 17.24
C SER A 141 -1.09 -8.09 17.74
N GLY A 142 -1.19 -7.07 16.89
CA GLY A 142 -0.73 -5.71 17.19
C GLY A 142 0.79 -5.62 17.28
N SER A 143 1.51 -6.49 16.56
CA SER A 143 2.98 -6.54 16.51
C SER A 143 3.54 -5.99 15.19
N CYS A 144 2.80 -5.10 14.55
CA CYS A 144 3.37 -4.08 13.67
C CYS A 144 4.20 -3.10 14.54
#